data_AF-A0A0F9N863-F1
#
_entry.id   AF-A0A0F9N863-F1
#
_cell.length_a   1.000
_cell.length_b   1.000
_cell.length_c   1.000
_cell.angle_alpha   90.00
_cell.angle_beta   90.00
_cell.angle_gamma   90.00
#
_symmetry.space_group_name_H-M   'P 1'
#
loop_
_entity.id
_entity.type
_entity.pdbx_description
1 polymer ?
#
loop_
_entity_poly.entity_id
_entity_poly.type
_entity_poly.pdbx_seq_one_letter_code
_entity_poly.pdbx_strand_id
1 'polypeptide(L)'
;MKITKDIITYDEFVVLDEDTNPVTGLTPGNFSTILYDPDKNEVSNISAGISITFEELGDGVYRVSFTPNKIGSWILIVYHNTHFPYGKGANYQCEEYDIEDMVKRILGLSQENYRIFNPIYVTKNQQRCMTSATVKIYPTSADCTNDTNALAEYQVTATFANDATMTNYKVIKI
;
A
#
# COMPACT_ATOMS: atom_id res chain seq x y z
N MET A 1 3.96 -2.43 -9.50
CA MET A 1 4.11 -2.63 -8.04
C MET A 1 3.54 -1.42 -7.30
N LYS A 2 2.88 -1.57 -6.14
CA LYS A 2 2.44 -0.41 -5.33
C LYS A 2 3.58 0.04 -4.44
N ILE A 3 3.83 1.35 -4.39
CA ILE A 3 4.93 1.96 -3.62
C ILE A 3 4.43 3.21 -2.90
N THR A 4 5.23 3.72 -1.98
CA THR A 4 4.86 4.83 -1.11
C THR A 4 5.71 6.05 -1.37
N LYS A 5 5.06 7.21 -1.48
CA LYS A 5 5.73 8.51 -1.59
C LYS A 5 6.68 8.75 -0.41
N ASP A 6 7.85 9.29 -0.69
CA ASP A 6 8.88 9.67 0.28
C ASP A 6 9.47 8.49 1.08
N ILE A 7 9.23 7.25 0.64
CA ILE A 7 9.81 6.02 1.21
C ILE A 7 10.69 5.33 0.17
N ILE A 8 11.88 4.87 0.60
CA ILE A 8 12.79 4.11 -0.26
C ILE A 8 12.06 2.87 -0.79
N THR A 9 12.02 2.79 -2.11
CA THR A 9 11.48 1.67 -2.88
C THR A 9 12.64 0.97 -3.57
N TYR A 10 12.54 -0.34 -3.74
CA TYR A 10 13.53 -1.11 -4.47
C TYR A 10 12.89 -2.17 -5.38
N ASP A 11 13.66 -2.60 -6.37
CA ASP A 11 13.36 -3.75 -7.21
C ASP A 11 14.63 -4.58 -7.41
N GLU A 12 14.45 -5.87 -7.66
CA GLU A 12 15.54 -6.83 -7.76
C GLU A 12 15.56 -7.44 -9.16
N PHE A 13 16.74 -7.54 -9.75
CA PHE A 13 16.91 -8.11 -11.08
C PHE A 13 18.17 -8.97 -11.14
N VAL A 14 18.08 -10.04 -11.93
CA VAL A 14 19.21 -10.94 -12.17
C VAL A 14 19.99 -10.47 -13.40
N VAL A 15 21.32 -10.52 -13.35
CA VAL A 15 22.19 -10.32 -14.50
C VAL A 15 22.80 -11.67 -14.89
N LEU A 16 22.55 -12.07 -16.14
CA LEU A 16 23.05 -13.32 -16.71
C LEU A 16 23.94 -13.01 -17.92
N ASP A 17 24.93 -13.84 -18.17
CA ASP A 17 25.71 -13.84 -19.42
C ASP A 17 24.96 -14.58 -20.55
N GLU A 18 25.62 -14.73 -21.70
CA GLU A 18 25.07 -15.44 -22.87
C GLU A 18 24.84 -16.93 -22.61
N ASP A 19 25.58 -17.52 -21.67
CA ASP A 19 25.51 -18.92 -21.27
C ASP A 19 24.58 -19.14 -20.07
N THR A 20 23.80 -18.11 -19.68
CA THR A 20 22.86 -18.10 -18.55
C THR A 20 23.50 -18.21 -17.16
N ASN A 21 24.81 -17.99 -17.05
CA ASN A 21 25.48 -17.94 -15.75
C ASN A 21 25.27 -16.57 -15.07
N PRO A 22 25.14 -16.51 -13.74
CA PRO A 22 25.05 -15.25 -13.03
C PRO A 22 26.32 -14.41 -13.12
N VAL A 23 26.18 -13.12 -13.43
CA VAL A 23 27.28 -12.17 -13.51
C VAL A 23 27.38 -11.40 -12.20
N THR A 24 28.50 -11.54 -11.50
CA THR A 24 28.78 -10.91 -10.20
C THR A 24 29.84 -9.81 -10.31
N GLY A 25 29.95 -8.97 -9.27
CA GLY A 25 31.00 -7.96 -9.15
C GLY A 25 30.76 -6.69 -9.98
N LEU A 26 29.54 -6.45 -10.47
CA LEU A 26 29.20 -5.21 -11.14
C LEU A 26 28.99 -4.08 -10.12
N THR A 27 29.57 -2.93 -10.41
CA THR A 27 29.46 -1.71 -9.59
C THR A 27 28.34 -0.81 -10.10
N PRO A 28 27.88 0.19 -9.31
CA PRO A 28 26.86 1.14 -9.79
C PRO A 28 27.22 1.84 -11.12
N GLY A 29 28.51 2.06 -11.41
CA GLY A 29 28.96 2.66 -12.66
C GLY A 29 28.81 1.77 -13.90
N ASN A 30 28.50 0.48 -13.72
CA ASN A 30 28.22 -0.45 -14.82
C ASN A 30 26.78 -0.34 -15.33
N PHE A 31 25.90 0.33 -14.57
CA PHE A 31 24.50 0.49 -14.92
C PHE A 31 24.20 1.92 -15.35
N SER A 32 23.28 2.07 -16.29
CA SER A 32 22.61 3.35 -16.55
C SER A 32 21.12 3.20 -16.29
N THR A 33 20.46 4.30 -15.93
CA THR A 33 19.05 4.29 -15.55
C THR A 33 18.28 5.43 -16.16
N ILE A 34 17.04 5.17 -16.49
CA ILE A 34 16.05 6.19 -16.81
C ILE A 34 14.89 6.04 -15.82
N LEU A 35 14.56 7.11 -15.13
CA LEU A 35 13.42 7.16 -14.21
C LEU A 35 12.44 8.22 -14.68
N TYR A 36 11.21 7.83 -14.98
CA TYR A 36 10.13 8.75 -15.32
C TYR A 36 9.21 8.99 -14.12
N ASP A 37 8.92 10.26 -13.85
CA ASP A 37 7.92 10.66 -12.86
C ASP A 37 6.48 10.54 -13.43
N PRO A 38 5.44 10.74 -12.59
CA PRO A 38 4.04 10.70 -13.01
C PRO A 38 3.66 11.67 -14.14
N ASP A 39 4.41 12.75 -14.33
CA ASP A 39 4.22 13.72 -15.40
C ASP A 39 5.02 13.35 -16.67
N LYS A 40 5.69 12.19 -16.66
CA LYS A 40 6.55 11.65 -17.72
C LYS A 40 7.83 12.45 -17.92
N ASN A 41 8.27 13.20 -16.92
CA ASN A 41 9.58 13.84 -16.92
C ASN A 41 10.64 12.82 -16.52
N GLU A 42 11.77 12.82 -17.22
CA GLU A 42 12.94 12.05 -16.81
C GLU A 42 13.62 12.73 -15.60
N VAL A 43 13.76 11.98 -14.50
CA VAL A 43 14.28 12.45 -13.21
C VAL A 43 15.45 11.61 -12.70
N SER A 44 16.06 10.80 -13.56
CA SER A 44 17.26 9.97 -13.29
C SER A 44 18.53 10.79 -13.04
N ASN A 45 18.55 12.08 -13.40
CA ASN A 45 19.69 12.96 -13.18
C ASN A 45 19.67 13.54 -11.77
N ILE A 46 20.83 13.56 -11.08
CA ILE A 46 21.00 14.07 -9.71
C ILE A 46 20.46 15.50 -9.52
N SER A 47 20.44 16.32 -10.58
CA SER A 47 19.86 17.66 -10.57
C SER A 47 18.35 17.70 -10.32
N ALA A 48 17.62 16.61 -10.58
CA ALA A 48 16.19 16.47 -10.31
C ALA A 48 15.89 16.01 -8.88
N GLY A 49 16.91 15.72 -8.06
CA GLY A 49 16.77 15.49 -6.62
C GLY A 49 16.36 14.07 -6.20
N ILE A 50 16.28 13.11 -7.13
CA ILE A 50 16.03 11.69 -6.80
C ILE A 50 17.32 10.91 -6.99
N SER A 51 17.81 10.31 -5.90
CA SER A 51 18.97 9.42 -5.94
C SER A 51 18.53 8.00 -6.29
N ILE A 52 19.22 7.39 -7.24
CA ILE A 52 19.10 5.97 -7.59
C ILE A 52 20.38 5.26 -7.14
N THR A 53 20.24 4.18 -6.37
CA THR A 53 21.38 3.40 -5.86
C THR A 53 21.31 1.95 -6.30
N PHE A 54 22.46 1.29 -6.35
CA PHE A 54 22.61 -0.12 -6.69
C PHE A 54 23.35 -0.87 -5.60
N GLU A 55 22.90 -2.10 -5.33
CA GLU A 55 23.51 -3.03 -4.38
C GLU A 55 23.53 -4.43 -5.00
N GLU A 56 24.67 -5.12 -4.94
CA GLU A 56 24.74 -6.54 -5.31
C GLU A 56 24.36 -7.40 -4.10
N LEU A 57 23.40 -8.31 -4.29
CA LEU A 57 22.89 -9.19 -3.25
C LEU A 57 23.55 -10.59 -3.26
N GLY A 58 24.38 -10.86 -4.28
CA GLY A 58 25.01 -12.16 -4.53
C GLY A 58 24.36 -12.93 -5.68
N ASP A 59 25.06 -13.94 -6.21
CA ASP A 59 24.57 -14.82 -7.28
C ASP A 59 23.98 -14.07 -8.50
N GLY A 60 24.61 -12.95 -8.88
CA GLY A 60 24.17 -12.10 -9.99
C GLY A 60 22.83 -11.39 -9.78
N VAL A 61 22.30 -11.38 -8.55
CA VAL A 61 21.13 -10.61 -8.15
C VAL A 61 21.58 -9.22 -7.71
N TYR A 62 20.92 -8.21 -8.27
CA TYR A 62 21.17 -6.80 -7.94
C TYR A 62 19.86 -6.14 -7.54
N ARG A 63 19.97 -5.22 -6.58
CA ARG A 63 18.90 -4.35 -6.14
C ARG A 63 19.15 -2.95 -6.68
N VAL A 64 18.11 -2.36 -7.28
CA VAL A 64 18.05 -0.93 -7.57
C VAL A 64 17.08 -0.26 -6.61
N SER A 65 17.45 0.88 -6.04
CA SER A 65 16.60 1.62 -5.09
C SER A 65 16.44 3.08 -5.49
N PHE A 66 15.27 3.65 -5.23
CA PHE A 66 14.98 5.08 -5.39
C PHE A 66 13.89 5.54 -4.42
N THR A 67 13.74 6.85 -4.20
CA THR A 67 12.68 7.41 -3.34
C THR A 67 11.75 8.27 -4.20
N PRO A 68 10.50 7.82 -4.50
CA PRO A 68 9.54 8.63 -5.26
C PRO A 68 9.09 9.83 -4.42
N ASN A 69 8.96 11.01 -5.03
CA ASN A 69 8.54 12.23 -4.33
C ASN A 69 7.18 12.79 -4.82
N LYS A 70 6.50 12.05 -5.70
CA LYS A 70 5.22 12.41 -6.31
C LYS A 70 4.31 11.19 -6.40
N ILE A 71 3.03 11.39 -6.12
CA ILE A 71 1.98 10.37 -6.26
C ILE A 71 1.70 10.14 -7.75
N GLY A 72 1.49 8.89 -8.14
CA GLY A 72 1.15 8.52 -9.51
C GLY A 72 2.03 7.40 -10.06
N SER A 73 2.01 7.23 -11.38
CA SER A 73 2.72 6.14 -12.05
C SER A 73 4.17 6.51 -12.34
N TRP A 74 5.12 5.70 -11.88
CA TRP A 74 6.56 5.83 -12.10
C TRP A 74 7.06 4.69 -12.99
N ILE A 75 8.07 4.97 -13.80
CA ILE A 75 8.70 3.97 -14.66
C ILE A 75 10.22 4.02 -14.44
N LEU A 76 10.80 2.90 -14.01
CA LEU A 76 12.26 2.74 -13.92
C LEU A 76 12.71 1.80 -15.03
N ILE A 77 13.75 2.18 -15.75
CA ILE A 77 14.44 1.33 -16.72
C ILE A 77 15.92 1.27 -16.36
N VAL A 78 16.44 0.06 -16.16
CA VAL A 78 17.86 -0.19 -15.87
C VAL A 78 18.52 -0.80 -17.11
N TYR A 79 19.70 -0.31 -17.48
CA TYR A 79 20.47 -0.79 -18.62
C TYR A 79 21.84 -1.31 -18.19
N HIS A 80 22.34 -2.30 -18.93
CA HIS A 80 23.73 -2.72 -18.91
C HIS A 80 24.18 -2.96 -20.35
N ASN A 81 25.31 -2.37 -20.75
CA ASN A 81 25.75 -2.32 -22.15
C ASN A 81 25.89 -3.71 -22.79
N THR A 82 26.28 -4.72 -22.01
CA THR A 82 26.56 -6.08 -22.53
C THR A 82 25.43 -7.08 -22.29
N HIS A 83 24.78 -7.02 -21.12
CA HIS A 83 23.93 -8.12 -20.64
C HIS A 83 22.44 -7.87 -20.90
N PHE A 84 22.03 -6.60 -21.01
CA PHE A 84 20.65 -6.22 -21.35
C PHE A 84 20.65 -4.80 -21.94
N PRO A 85 21.18 -4.62 -23.16
CA PRO A 85 21.33 -3.31 -23.79
C PRO A 85 19.99 -2.62 -24.09
N TYR A 86 18.90 -3.39 -24.17
CA TYR A 86 17.54 -2.86 -24.37
C TYR A 86 16.84 -2.44 -23.07
N GLY A 87 17.49 -2.67 -21.93
CA GLY A 87 17.00 -2.30 -20.61
C GLY A 87 16.00 -3.28 -20.01
N LYS A 88 15.85 -3.22 -18.69
CA LYS A 88 14.83 -3.91 -17.90
C LYS A 88 13.94 -2.85 -17.26
N GLY A 89 12.67 -2.83 -17.63
CA GLY A 89 11.70 -1.83 -17.20
C GLY A 89 10.72 -2.36 -16.15
N ALA A 90 10.39 -1.53 -15.17
CA ALA A 90 9.37 -1.80 -14.15
C ALA A 90 8.45 -0.58 -13.95
N ASN A 91 7.17 -0.85 -13.71
CA ASN A 91 6.15 0.16 -13.45
C ASN A 91 5.75 0.15 -11.96
N TYR A 92 5.70 1.33 -11.36
CA TYR A 92 5.33 1.50 -9.98
C TYR A 92 4.15 2.48 -9.86
N GLN A 93 3.20 2.15 -8.99
CA GLN A 93 2.12 3.05 -8.62
C GLN A 93 2.44 3.61 -7.24
N CYS A 94 2.90 4.86 -7.22
CA CYS A 94 3.16 5.61 -5.99
C CYS A 94 1.85 6.15 -5.43
N GLU A 95 1.58 5.81 -4.18
CA GLU A 95 0.42 6.26 -3.41
C GLU A 95 0.90 7.02 -2.17
N GLU A 96 0.06 7.89 -1.64
CA GLU A 96 0.30 8.49 -0.33
C GLU A 96 0.05 7.42 0.74
N TYR A 97 1.04 7.20 1.59
CA TYR A 97 0.87 6.35 2.76
C TYR A 97 0.75 7.25 3.97
N ASP A 98 -0.49 7.53 4.34
CA ASP A 98 -0.77 8.39 5.48
C ASP A 98 -0.64 7.58 6.78
N ILE A 99 0.60 7.49 7.28
CA ILE A 99 0.89 6.94 8.60
C ILE A 99 0.15 7.74 9.68
N GLU A 100 0.01 9.04 9.50
CA GLU A 100 -0.65 9.91 10.46
C GLU A 100 -2.13 9.53 10.59
N ASP A 101 -2.82 9.30 9.48
CA ASP A 101 -4.20 8.82 9.47
C ASP A 101 -4.34 7.42 10.05
N MET A 102 -3.42 6.50 9.75
CA MET A 102 -3.44 5.17 10.37
C MET A 102 -3.24 5.25 11.88
N VAL A 103 -2.30 6.07 12.35
CA VAL A 103 -2.03 6.30 13.78
C VAL A 103 -3.22 6.98 14.44
N LYS A 104 -3.83 7.98 13.81
CA LYS A 104 -5.07 8.62 14.31
C LYS A 104 -6.18 7.59 14.46
N ARG A 105 -6.36 6.68 13.50
CA ARG A 105 -7.37 5.61 13.59
C ARG A 105 -7.09 4.61 14.70
N ILE A 106 -5.84 4.17 14.86
CA ILE A 106 -5.43 3.25 15.94
C ILE A 106 -5.63 3.88 17.31
N LEU A 107 -5.26 5.16 17.45
CA LEU A 107 -5.38 5.90 18.71
C LEU A 107 -6.80 6.41 18.98
N GLY A 108 -7.77 6.14 18.09
CA GLY A 108 -9.14 6.64 18.22
C GLY A 108 -9.25 8.16 18.12
N LEU A 109 -8.26 8.82 17.51
CA LEU A 109 -8.21 10.26 17.28
C LEU A 109 -8.88 10.68 15.96
N SER A 110 -9.36 9.71 15.17
CA SER A 110 -10.17 9.97 13.99
C SER A 110 -11.67 9.93 14.32
N GLN A 111 -12.43 10.94 13.91
CA GLN A 111 -13.88 10.80 13.78
C GLN A 111 -14.21 10.27 12.39
N GLU A 112 -14.91 9.14 12.36
CA GLU A 112 -15.26 8.45 11.12
C GLU A 112 -16.74 8.64 10.84
N ASN A 113 -17.09 8.86 9.57
CA ASN A 113 -18.48 8.80 9.14
C ASN A 113 -18.87 7.32 9.04
N TYR A 114 -19.79 6.85 9.88
CA TYR A 114 -20.24 5.46 9.83
C TYR A 114 -21.76 5.35 9.89
N ARG A 115 -22.27 4.22 9.37
CA ARG A 115 -23.69 3.88 9.42
C ARG A 115 -23.88 2.41 9.74
N ILE A 116 -24.90 2.14 10.55
CA ILE A 116 -25.31 0.79 10.95
C ILE A 116 -26.49 0.36 10.07
N PHE A 117 -26.37 -0.81 9.46
CA PHE A 117 -27.35 -1.42 8.58
C PHE A 117 -27.89 -2.71 9.20
N ASN A 118 -29.17 -2.96 8.95
CA ASN A 118 -29.88 -4.19 9.33
C ASN A 118 -29.62 -4.65 10.78
N PRO A 119 -29.76 -3.77 11.80
CA PRO A 119 -29.47 -4.17 13.17
C PRO A 119 -30.55 -5.14 13.68
N ILE A 120 -30.11 -6.30 14.17
CA ILE A 120 -30.96 -7.33 14.78
C ILE A 120 -30.82 -7.25 16.30
N TYR A 121 -31.96 -7.13 16.99
CA TYR A 121 -32.02 -7.00 18.43
C TYR A 121 -32.70 -8.19 19.10
N VAL A 122 -32.26 -8.51 20.30
CA VAL A 122 -32.95 -9.38 21.25
C VAL A 122 -33.31 -8.58 22.50
N THR A 123 -34.41 -8.93 23.16
CA THR A 123 -34.76 -8.36 24.46
C THR A 123 -34.24 -9.26 25.58
N LYS A 124 -33.39 -8.72 26.47
CA LYS A 124 -32.88 -9.38 27.68
C LYS A 124 -33.10 -8.44 28.86
N ASN A 125 -33.64 -8.93 29.97
CA ASN A 125 -33.93 -8.11 31.16
C ASN A 125 -34.60 -6.74 30.85
N GLN A 126 -35.60 -6.74 29.96
CA GLN A 126 -36.30 -5.52 29.48
C GLN A 126 -35.44 -4.52 28.69
N GLN A 127 -34.19 -4.85 28.35
CA GLN A 127 -33.29 -4.07 27.52
C GLN A 127 -33.20 -4.64 26.10
N ARG A 128 -33.08 -3.76 25.10
CA ARG A 128 -32.82 -4.15 23.70
C ARG A 128 -31.32 -4.26 23.46
N CYS A 129 -30.85 -5.47 23.21
CA CYS A 129 -29.43 -5.77 22.96
C CYS A 129 -29.22 -6.07 21.48
N MET A 130 -28.29 -5.38 20.81
CA MET A 130 -27.99 -5.61 19.40
C MET A 130 -27.10 -6.85 19.24
N THR A 131 -27.62 -7.90 18.62
CA THR A 131 -26.93 -9.18 18.42
C THR A 131 -26.15 -9.26 17.11
N SER A 132 -26.56 -8.51 16.09
CA SER A 132 -25.81 -8.40 14.84
C SER A 132 -26.18 -7.13 14.09
N ALA A 133 -25.23 -6.61 13.32
CA ALA A 133 -25.46 -5.54 12.35
C ALA A 133 -24.31 -5.50 11.34
N THR A 134 -24.53 -4.80 10.25
CA THR A 134 -23.46 -4.44 9.32
C THR A 134 -23.08 -2.98 9.57
N VAL A 135 -21.78 -2.68 9.66
CA VAL A 135 -21.28 -1.33 9.86
C VAL A 135 -20.43 -0.96 8.66
N LYS A 136 -20.76 0.15 7.99
CA LYS A 136 -19.95 0.71 6.91
C LYS A 136 -19.31 2.02 7.37
N ILE A 137 -18.05 2.23 6.96
CA ILE A 137 -17.28 3.45 7.19
C ILE A 137 -17.13 4.17 5.85
N TYR A 138 -17.27 5.51 5.86
CA TYR A 138 -17.30 6.35 4.67
C TYR A 138 -16.30 7.49 4.77
N PRO A 139 -15.75 7.95 3.63
CA PRO A 139 -14.79 9.06 3.63
C PRO A 139 -15.49 10.40 3.92
N THR A 140 -16.76 10.57 3.55
CA THR A 140 -17.51 11.81 3.73
C THR A 140 -18.91 11.58 4.32
N SER A 141 -19.52 12.64 4.87
CA SER A 141 -20.90 12.60 5.35
C SER A 141 -21.92 12.42 4.22
N ALA A 142 -21.63 12.95 3.02
CA ALA A 142 -22.44 12.78 1.83
C ALA A 142 -22.47 11.30 1.38
N ASP A 143 -21.30 10.67 1.33
CA ASP A 143 -21.15 9.24 1.04
C ASP A 143 -21.89 8.37 2.06
N CYS A 144 -21.79 8.69 3.35
CA CYS A 144 -22.50 7.99 4.42
C CYS A 144 -24.04 8.11 4.31
N THR A 145 -24.52 9.30 3.94
CA THR A 145 -25.96 9.57 3.77
C THR A 145 -26.51 8.78 2.59
N ASN A 146 -25.78 8.76 1.48
CA ASN A 146 -26.19 8.14 0.21
C ASN A 146 -25.80 6.66 0.09
N ASP A 147 -25.06 6.10 1.05
CA ASP A 147 -24.45 4.77 1.00
C ASP A 147 -23.61 4.54 -0.28
N THR A 148 -22.68 5.45 -0.56
CA THR A 148 -21.74 5.37 -1.70
C THR A 148 -20.30 5.35 -1.23
N ASN A 149 -19.39 4.73 -2.00
CA ASN A 149 -17.93 4.75 -1.74
C ASN A 149 -17.50 4.33 -0.32
N ALA A 150 -18.08 3.26 0.24
CA ALA A 150 -17.67 2.75 1.55
C ALA A 150 -16.17 2.36 1.56
N LEU A 151 -15.43 2.85 2.55
CA LEU A 151 -14.00 2.52 2.75
C LEU A 151 -13.81 1.10 3.28
N ALA A 152 -14.74 0.67 4.12
CA ALA A 152 -14.73 -0.64 4.73
C ALA A 152 -16.13 -1.00 5.20
N GLU A 153 -16.42 -2.30 5.15
CA GLU A 153 -17.65 -2.89 5.65
C GLU A 153 -17.30 -3.97 6.67
N TYR A 154 -18.10 -4.02 7.73
CA TYR A 154 -17.87 -4.91 8.86
C TYR A 154 -19.16 -5.61 9.27
N GLN A 155 -19.08 -6.90 9.52
CA GLN A 155 -20.11 -7.65 10.21
C GLN A 155 -19.83 -7.64 11.71
N VAL A 156 -20.78 -7.12 12.48
CA VAL A 156 -20.77 -7.13 13.94
C VAL A 156 -21.68 -8.25 14.43
N THR A 157 -21.22 -9.00 15.45
CA THR A 157 -22.00 -10.00 16.16
C THR A 157 -21.73 -9.91 17.67
N ALA A 158 -22.75 -10.12 18.48
CA ALA A 158 -22.66 -10.07 19.94
C ALA A 158 -23.63 -11.06 20.59
N THR A 159 -23.25 -11.59 21.75
CA THR A 159 -24.10 -12.43 22.59
C THR A 159 -24.27 -11.81 23.97
N PHE A 160 -25.43 -12.03 24.58
CA PHE A 160 -25.80 -11.45 25.86
C PHE A 160 -26.33 -12.52 26.81
N ALA A 161 -25.99 -12.39 28.09
CA ALA A 161 -26.59 -13.15 29.18
C ALA A 161 -28.03 -12.67 29.45
N ASN A 162 -28.72 -13.34 30.39
CA ASN A 162 -30.13 -13.05 30.68
C ASN A 162 -30.34 -11.70 31.38
N ASP A 163 -29.33 -11.22 32.09
CA ASP A 163 -29.26 -9.91 32.75
C ASP A 163 -28.93 -8.75 31.78
N ALA A 164 -28.82 -9.04 30.47
CA ALA A 164 -28.38 -8.13 29.40
C ALA A 164 -26.88 -7.79 29.40
N THR A 165 -26.06 -8.47 30.19
CA THR A 165 -24.60 -8.32 30.13
C THR A 165 -24.05 -8.94 28.84
N MET A 166 -23.24 -8.20 28.09
CA MET A 166 -22.58 -8.71 26.87
C MET A 166 -21.52 -9.75 27.25
N THR A 167 -21.64 -10.96 26.71
CA THR A 167 -20.74 -12.09 27.01
C THR A 167 -19.70 -12.35 25.93
N ASN A 168 -20.01 -11.99 24.69
CA ASN A 168 -19.09 -12.10 23.57
C ASN A 168 -19.40 -11.02 22.53
N TYR A 169 -18.38 -10.60 21.80
CA TYR A 169 -18.44 -9.61 20.75
C TYR A 169 -17.39 -9.91 19.70
N LYS A 170 -17.78 -9.83 18.43
CA LYS A 170 -16.89 -10.06 17.29
C LYS A 170 -17.22 -9.11 16.14
N VAL A 171 -16.19 -8.53 15.57
CA VAL A 171 -16.24 -7.74 14.33
C VAL A 171 -15.40 -8.44 13.28
N ILE A 172 -15.94 -8.61 12.08
CA ILE A 172 -15.26 -9.23 10.95
C ILE A 172 -15.36 -8.25 9.78
N LYS A 173 -14.22 -7.88 9.18
CA LYS A 173 -14.23 -7.13 7.92
C LYS A 173 -14.73 -8.05 6.81
N ILE A 174 -15.70 -7.59 6.03
CA ILE A 174 -16.29 -8.34 4.91
C ILE A 174 -15.90 -7.74 3.56
#